data_AF-A0A6A1QJ68-F1
#
_entry.id   AF-A0A6A1QJ68-F1
#
_cell.length_a   1.000
_cell.length_b   1.000
_cell.length_c   1.000
_cell.angle_alpha   90.00
_cell.angle_beta   90.00
_cell.angle_gamma   90.00
#
_symmetry.space_group_name_H-M   'P 1'
#
loop_
_entity.id
_entity.type
_entity.pdbx_description
1 polymer ?
#
loop_
_entity_poly.entity_id
_entity_poly.type
_entity_poly.pdbx_seq_one_letter_code
_entity_poly.pdbx_strand_id
1 'polypeptide(L)'
;MSAKEKAKFEDMVKADKAHYEREMKTYIPHKGETKKKFKDPNAPKRPPSAFFLFCSEYRPKIKGEHPGLSSGDVAKKLGEMWNNTAADDKQP
;
A
#
# COMPACT_ATOMS: atom_id res chain seq x y z
N MET A 1 -8.76 8.37 -42.69
CA MET A 1 -7.71 8.81 -41.75
C MET A 1 -6.36 8.35 -42.30
N SER A 2 -5.58 9.31 -42.80
CA SER A 2 -4.18 9.12 -43.17
C SER A 2 -3.35 8.77 -41.93
N ALA A 3 -2.23 8.07 -42.13
CA ALA A 3 -1.32 7.70 -41.03
C ALA A 3 -0.87 8.92 -40.20
N LYS A 4 -0.70 10.08 -40.84
CA LYS A 4 -0.36 11.35 -40.16
C LYS A 4 -1.47 11.86 -39.24
N GLU A 5 -2.73 11.65 -39.61
CA GLU A 5 -3.88 12.05 -38.79
C GLU A 5 -4.01 11.14 -37.58
N LYS A 6 -3.81 9.83 -37.74
CA LYS A 6 -3.81 8.85 -36.63
C LYS A 6 -2.70 9.12 -35.62
N ALA A 7 -1.48 9.41 -36.08
CA ALA A 7 -0.35 9.70 -35.21
C ALA A 7 -0.63 10.88 -34.26
N LYS A 8 -1.26 11.96 -34.77
CA LYS A 8 -1.63 13.11 -33.93
C LYS A 8 -2.59 12.73 -32.80
N PHE A 9 -3.55 11.85 -33.06
CA PHE A 9 -4.48 11.37 -32.04
C PHE A 9 -3.80 10.42 -31.05
N GLU A 10 -2.89 9.57 -31.51
CA GLU A 10 -2.13 8.65 -30.64
C GLU A 10 -1.23 9.42 -29.64
N ASP A 11 -0.53 10.46 -30.10
CA ASP A 11 0.27 11.33 -29.22
C ASP A 11 -0.59 12.05 -28.17
N MET A 12 -1.77 12.54 -28.58
CA MET A 12 -2.71 13.19 -27.67
C MET A 12 -3.25 12.23 -26.60
N VAL A 13 -3.62 11.00 -26.99
CA VAL A 13 -4.06 9.95 -26.05
C VAL A 13 -2.95 9.57 -25.07
N LYS A 14 -1.70 9.50 -25.53
CA LYS A 14 -0.55 9.19 -24.67
C LYS A 14 -0.29 10.31 -23.66
N ALA A 15 -0.38 11.57 -24.08
CA ALA A 15 -0.22 12.73 -23.21
C ALA A 15 -1.32 12.78 -22.13
N ASP A 16 -2.58 12.56 -22.52
CA ASP A 16 -3.73 12.51 -21.63
C ASP A 16 -3.60 11.37 -20.61
N LYS A 17 -3.23 10.18 -21.06
CA LYS A 17 -2.98 9.03 -20.18
C LYS A 17 -1.86 9.34 -19.16
N ALA A 18 -0.78 9.97 -19.60
CA ALA A 18 0.32 10.34 -18.71
C ALA A 18 -0.09 11.40 -17.67
N HIS A 19 -0.97 12.33 -18.05
CA HIS A 19 -1.54 13.31 -17.12
C HIS A 19 -2.39 12.62 -16.06
N TYR A 20 -3.32 11.76 -16.50
CA TYR A 20 -4.18 10.97 -15.62
C TYR A 20 -3.38 10.11 -14.63
N GLU A 21 -2.32 9.43 -15.09
CA GLU A 21 -1.45 8.64 -14.21
C GLU A 21 -0.72 9.49 -13.17
N ARG A 22 -0.36 10.74 -13.49
CA ARG A 22 0.26 11.67 -12.54
C ARG A 22 -0.73 12.12 -11.48
N GLU A 23 -1.94 12.51 -11.88
CA GLU A 23 -3.00 12.90 -10.94
C GLU A 23 -3.37 11.73 -10.02
N MET A 24 -3.47 10.52 -10.57
CA MET A 24 -3.79 9.31 -9.81
C MET A 24 -2.69 8.92 -8.81
N LYS A 25 -1.43 9.31 -9.01
CA LYS A 25 -0.36 9.09 -8.02
C LYS A 25 -0.53 9.97 -6.78
N THR A 26 -1.04 11.19 -6.95
CA THR A 26 -1.32 12.11 -5.84
C THR A 26 -2.69 11.90 -5.22
N TYR A 27 -3.60 11.27 -5.96
CA TYR A 27 -4.94 10.97 -5.48
C TYR A 27 -4.92 9.89 -4.39
N ILE A 28 -5.47 10.24 -3.22
CA ILE A 28 -5.70 9.30 -2.12
C ILE A 28 -7.19 8.93 -2.16
N PRO A 29 -7.57 7.73 -2.64
CA PRO A 29 -8.96 7.32 -2.71
C PRO A 29 -9.58 7.22 -1.32
N HIS A 30 -10.89 7.51 -1.20
CA HIS A 30 -11.60 7.33 0.05
C HIS A 30 -11.67 5.85 0.43
N LYS A 31 -11.80 5.61 1.74
CA LYS A 31 -11.81 4.26 2.32
C LYS A 31 -12.96 3.44 1.74
N GLY A 32 -12.62 2.45 0.90
CA GLY A 32 -13.59 1.55 0.26
C GLY A 32 -13.68 1.67 -1.26
N GLU A 33 -13.10 2.72 -1.85
CA GLU A 33 -13.12 2.92 -3.32
C GLU A 33 -12.12 2.01 -4.05
N THR A 34 -11.12 1.47 -3.35
CA THR A 34 -10.17 0.53 -3.94
C THR A 34 -10.73 -0.89 -3.94
N LYS A 35 -10.94 -1.44 -5.14
CA LYS A 35 -11.30 -2.86 -5.30
C LYS A 35 -10.18 -3.74 -4.76
N LYS A 36 -10.50 -4.60 -3.79
CA LYS A 36 -9.55 -5.62 -3.30
C LYS A 36 -9.15 -6.53 -4.46
N LYS A 37 -7.85 -6.67 -4.70
CA LYS A 37 -7.33 -7.65 -5.66
C LYS A 37 -7.73 -9.05 -5.20
N PHE A 38 -8.30 -9.85 -6.11
CA PHE A 38 -8.61 -11.26 -5.86
C PHE A 38 -7.34 -12.01 -5.44
N LYS A 39 -7.45 -12.87 -4.43
CA LYS A 39 -6.34 -13.71 -3.97
C LYS A 39 -6.46 -15.04 -4.68
N ASP A 40 -5.53 -15.31 -5.60
CA ASP A 40 -5.41 -16.62 -6.24
C ASP A 40 -4.91 -17.66 -5.21
N PRO A 41 -5.64 -18.77 -4.97
CA PRO A 41 -5.22 -19.83 -4.04
C PRO A 41 -3.95 -20.58 -4.47
N ASN A 42 -3.64 -20.62 -5.76
CA ASN A 42 -2.49 -21.34 -6.32
C ASN A 42 -1.25 -20.44 -6.46
N ALA A 43 -1.38 -19.13 -6.27
CA ALA A 43 -0.26 -18.21 -6.31
C ALA A 43 0.60 -18.29 -5.04
N PRO A 44 1.92 -18.06 -5.12
CA PRO A 44 2.77 -18.00 -3.94
C PRO A 44 2.31 -16.90 -2.99
N LYS A 45 2.42 -17.16 -1.68
CA LYS A 45 2.12 -16.16 -0.65
C LYS A 45 3.03 -14.95 -0.85
N ARG A 46 2.46 -13.74 -0.78
CA ARG A 46 3.24 -12.51 -0.89
C ARG A 46 4.23 -12.39 0.27
N PRO A 47 5.44 -11.87 0.01
CA PRO A 47 6.38 -11.59 1.08
C PRO A 47 5.77 -10.60 2.08
N PRO A 48 6.12 -10.70 3.37
CA PRO A 48 5.71 -9.71 4.37
C PRO A 48 6.26 -8.33 4.02
N SER A 49 5.45 -7.29 4.20
CA SER A 49 5.90 -5.90 4.11
C SER A 49 6.73 -5.53 5.35
N ALA A 50 7.54 -4.46 5.28
CA ALA A 50 8.31 -3.93 6.40
C ALA A 50 7.46 -3.74 7.68
N PHE A 51 6.21 -3.27 7.54
CA PHE A 51 5.27 -3.17 8.67
C PHE A 51 4.97 -4.53 9.33
N PHE A 52 4.85 -5.60 8.54
CA PHE A 52 4.59 -6.94 9.07
C PHE A 52 5.82 -7.53 9.77
N LEU A 53 7.04 -7.22 9.29
CA LEU A 53 8.28 -7.58 9.96
C LEU A 53 8.38 -6.87 11.31
N PHE A 54 8.20 -5.55 11.33
CA PHE A 54 8.11 -4.76 12.56
C PHE A 54 7.05 -5.32 13.53
N CYS A 55 5.83 -5.59 13.06
CA CYS A 55 4.80 -6.19 13.91
C CYS A 55 5.22 -7.56 14.46
N SER A 56 5.95 -8.37 13.69
CA SER A 56 6.36 -9.70 14.14
C SER A 56 7.34 -9.64 15.32
N GLU A 57 8.23 -8.64 15.33
CA GLU A 57 9.23 -8.45 16.38
C GLU A 57 8.67 -7.76 17.62
N TYR A 58 7.76 -6.81 17.45
CA TYR A 58 7.24 -5.99 18.55
C TYR A 58 5.97 -6.56 19.19
N ARG A 59 5.19 -7.41 18.48
CA ARG A 59 4.04 -8.12 19.08
C ARG A 59 4.40 -8.92 20.34
N PRO A 60 5.43 -9.78 20.37
CA PRO A 60 5.77 -10.53 21.58
C PRO A 60 6.23 -9.62 22.73
N LYS A 61 6.94 -8.53 22.43
CA LYS A 61 7.38 -7.54 23.44
C LYS A 61 6.18 -6.88 24.13
N ILE A 62 5.25 -6.34 23.34
CA ILE A 62 4.04 -5.66 23.87
C ILE A 62 3.12 -6.65 24.58
N LYS A 63 2.99 -7.88 24.08
CA LYS A 63 2.19 -8.92 24.76
C LYS A 63 2.82 -9.34 26.10
N GLY A 64 4.15 -9.33 26.20
CA GLY A 64 4.86 -9.59 27.46
C GLY A 64 4.67 -8.47 28.49
N GLU A 65 4.76 -7.22 28.05
CA GLU A 65 4.54 -6.03 28.91
C GLU A 65 3.06 -5.87 29.31
N HIS A 66 2.15 -6.30 28.44
CA HIS A 66 0.71 -6.16 28.62
C HIS A 66 -0.03 -7.47 28.30
N PRO A 67 0.06 -8.49 29.17
CA PRO A 67 -0.55 -9.80 28.94
C PRO A 67 -2.09 -9.76 28.91
N GLY A 68 -2.72 -8.68 29.38
CA GLY A 68 -4.18 -8.48 29.36
C GLY A 68 -4.73 -7.77 28.12
N LEU A 69 -3.88 -7.26 27.21
CA LEU A 69 -4.37 -6.60 26.00
C LEU A 69 -4.84 -7.63 24.96
N SER A 70 -5.98 -7.36 24.34
CA SER A 70 -6.44 -8.17 23.22
C SER A 70 -5.47 -8.06 22.05
N SER A 71 -5.38 -9.13 21.25
CA SER A 71 -4.57 -9.14 20.03
C SER A 71 -4.89 -8.00 19.05
N GLY A 72 -6.13 -7.50 19.09
CA GLY A 72 -6.59 -6.33 18.33
C GLY A 72 -6.03 -5.01 18.87
N ASP A 73 -5.94 -4.84 20.18
CA ASP A 73 -5.43 -3.60 20.80
C ASP A 73 -3.91 -3.51 20.69
N VAL A 74 -3.22 -4.65 20.79
CA VAL A 74 -1.80 -4.75 20.45
C VAL A 74 -1.56 -4.34 19.00
N ALA A 75 -2.44 -4.76 18.07
CA ALA A 75 -2.33 -4.39 16.66
C ALA A 75 -2.55 -2.89 16.42
N LYS A 76 -3.50 -2.26 17.13
CA LYS A 76 -3.73 -0.81 17.07
C LYS A 76 -2.50 -0.04 17.54
N LYS A 77 -1.96 -0.40 18.72
CA LYS A 77 -0.76 0.24 19.31
C LYS A 77 0.45 0.14 18.37
N LEU A 78 0.63 -1.02 17.73
CA LEU A 78 1.69 -1.20 16.71
C LEU A 78 1.48 -0.36 15.46
N GLY A 79 0.23 -0.21 15.02
CA GLY A 79 -0.10 0.66 13.88
C GLY A 79 0.21 2.13 14.16
N GLU A 80 -0.07 2.59 15.37
CA GLU A 80 0.28 3.96 15.81
C GLU A 80 1.80 4.13 15.89
N MET A 81 2.50 3.18 16.50
CA MET A 81 3.96 3.18 16.60
C MET A 81 4.64 3.14 15.23
N TRP A 82 4.09 2.39 14.28
CA TRP A 82 4.56 2.36 12.90
C TRP A 82 4.26 3.65 12.14
N ASN A 83 3.13 4.32 12.38
CA ASN A 83 2.90 5.61 11.75
C ASN A 83 3.88 6.68 12.27
N ASN A 84 4.19 6.63 13.56
CA ASN A 84 5.10 7.57 14.23
C ASN A 84 6.60 7.30 14.02
N THR A 85 6.99 6.11 13.56
CA THR A 85 8.39 5.82 13.21
C THR A 85 8.80 6.64 11.98
N ALA A 86 10.05 7.09 11.93
CA ALA A 86 10.60 7.84 10.81
C ALA A 86 10.61 6.98 9.53
N ALA A 87 10.63 7.63 8.36
CA ALA A 87 10.71 6.91 7.07
C ALA A 87 11.99 6.06 6.94
N ASP A 88 13.04 6.43 7.68
CA ASP A 88 14.34 5.76 7.74
C ASP A 88 14.24 4.38 8.41
N ASP A 89 13.56 4.28 9.57
CA ASP A 89 13.30 3.02 10.27
C ASP A 89 12.29 2.09 9.55
N LYS A 90 11.69 2.56 8.45
CA LYS A 90 10.73 1.78 7.64
C LYS A 90 11.39 1.14 6.41
N GLN A 91 12.67 1.38 6.18
CA GLN A 91 13.44 0.69 5.15
C GLN A 91 13.96 -0.64 5.71
N PRO A 92 13.74 -1.77 5.01
CA PRO A 92 14.32 -3.05 5.38
C PRO A 92 15.82 -3.13 5.09
#